data_AF-A0A7S1WEQ0-F1
#
_entry.id   AF-A0A7S1WEQ0-F1
#
_cell.length_a   1.000
_cell.length_b   1.000
_cell.length_c   1.000
_cell.angle_alpha   90.00
_cell.angle_beta   90.00
_cell.angle_gamma   90.00
#
_symmetry.space_group_name_H-M   'P 1'
#
loop_
_entity.id
_entity.type
_entity.pdbx_description
1 polymer ?
#
loop_
_entity_poly.entity_id
_entity_poly.type
_entity_poly.pdbx_seq_one_letter_code
_entity_poly.pdbx_strand_id
1 'polypeptide(L)'
;RVAQLPPVKGPVAAELGDLGEPAALASLWSLLEKGADPGDATPASEDGSAALADFDVLSVIDGRMQWYNEDREAFSSALRKVAAQHRRVLFVGASMGGFGALLHSKDLADAVIAFSPQGRLDHATLRPPGASSKALEQLSHEVRESIRTARARGAQIHVHTAADEHCWHALSFPLGDLCLTVHPLVPRKPFARLLDRAQMLTPILEDAFYRLLRASVPCRGAPSPALQEGSSCEPAGADVEPRIMVSRWWNGGGFSRYLASRQELLTLLFGPSTSLLPRPGDWFCPLCRRRNQSSQFFCSSCVGPGGAKISDAGARMIPGGREYPRSGDWGCGKCGAAMCSYDWWCSSCWARRDHEKAVVVV
;
A
#
# COMPACT_ATOMS: atom_id res chain seq x y z
N ARG A 1 0.64 3.70 -22.18
CA ARG A 1 2.03 3.27 -21.95
C ARG A 1 2.02 2.48 -20.65
N VAL A 2 2.83 1.45 -20.50
CA VAL A 2 2.85 0.66 -19.25
C VAL A 2 4.21 0.80 -18.60
N ALA A 3 4.29 1.55 -17.52
CA ALA A 3 5.54 1.69 -16.78
C ALA A 3 5.79 0.45 -15.91
N GLN A 4 7.05 0.01 -15.88
CA GLN A 4 7.49 -0.99 -14.90
C GLN A 4 7.84 -0.27 -13.59
N LEU A 5 7.48 -0.87 -12.46
CA LEU A 5 7.92 -0.33 -11.17
C LEU A 5 9.44 -0.48 -11.03
N PRO A 6 10.13 0.45 -10.33
CA PRO A 6 11.57 0.39 -10.09
C PRO A 6 12.02 -0.96 -9.54
N PRO A 7 13.20 -1.47 -9.91
CA PRO A 7 13.70 -2.75 -9.42
C PRO A 7 13.77 -2.76 -7.88
N VAL A 8 13.63 -3.94 -7.30
CA VAL A 8 13.76 -4.12 -5.86
C VAL A 8 15.22 -3.93 -5.48
N LYS A 9 15.47 -3.00 -4.55
CA LYS A 9 16.79 -2.71 -4.00
C LYS A 9 17.15 -3.73 -2.91
N GLY A 10 18.38 -3.67 -2.40
CA GLY A 10 18.88 -4.54 -1.35
C GLY A 10 18.09 -4.48 -0.03
N PRO A 11 18.58 -5.13 1.03
CA PRO A 11 17.94 -5.14 2.34
C PRO A 11 17.64 -3.72 2.84
N VAL A 12 16.45 -3.50 3.38
CA VAL A 12 16.04 -2.22 3.94
C VAL A 12 16.96 -1.81 5.08
N ALA A 13 17.42 -2.77 5.90
CA ALA A 13 18.38 -2.50 6.96
C ALA A 13 19.69 -1.87 6.46
N ALA A 14 20.18 -2.32 5.29
CA ALA A 14 21.40 -1.76 4.69
C ALA A 14 21.20 -0.30 4.23
N GLU A 15 20.00 0.04 3.74
CA GLU A 15 19.65 1.42 3.37
C GLU A 15 19.47 2.31 4.61
N LEU A 16 18.91 1.75 5.68
CA LEU A 16 18.66 2.47 6.92
C LEU A 16 19.97 2.71 7.70
N GLY A 17 21.01 1.90 7.50
CA GLY A 17 22.29 2.00 8.18
C GLY A 17 22.16 1.95 9.71
N ASP A 18 23.14 2.53 10.43
CA ASP A 18 23.09 2.68 11.89
C ASP A 18 22.22 3.87 12.36
N LEU A 19 21.30 4.33 11.50
CA LEU A 19 20.36 5.38 11.89
C LEU A 19 19.51 4.83 13.03
N GLY A 20 19.48 5.54 14.17
CA GLY A 20 18.54 5.23 15.25
C GLY A 20 17.11 5.13 14.70
N GLU A 21 16.29 4.26 15.28
CA GLU A 21 14.97 3.89 14.73
C GLU A 21 14.10 5.09 14.24
N PRO A 22 14.05 6.26 14.91
CA PRO A 22 13.29 7.42 14.42
C PRO A 22 13.79 7.99 13.10
N ALA A 23 15.11 8.04 12.91
CA ALA A 23 15.73 8.56 11.69
C ALA A 23 15.58 7.56 10.54
N ALA A 24 15.61 6.26 10.85
CA ALA A 24 15.36 5.20 9.90
C ALA A 24 13.93 5.26 9.30
N LEU A 25 12.90 5.36 10.14
CA LEU A 25 11.52 5.54 9.63
C LEU A 25 11.36 6.86 8.88
N ALA A 26 11.99 7.93 9.36
CA ALA A 26 11.97 9.18 8.62
C ALA A 26 12.62 9.02 7.25
N SER A 27 13.72 8.28 7.07
CA SER A 27 14.42 8.15 5.78
C SER A 27 13.58 7.47 4.70
N LEU A 28 12.65 6.58 5.09
CA LEU A 28 11.63 5.99 4.20
C LEU A 28 10.66 7.04 3.59
N TRP A 29 10.68 8.26 4.13
CA TRP A 29 9.84 9.37 3.70
C TRP A 29 10.62 10.66 3.39
N SER A 30 11.83 10.82 3.92
CA SER A 30 12.48 12.14 4.13
C SER A 30 13.79 12.33 3.38
N LEU A 31 14.38 11.26 2.83
CA LEU A 31 15.48 11.34 1.86
C LEU A 31 14.94 11.78 0.49
N LEU A 32 14.35 12.97 0.52
CA LEU A 32 13.90 13.83 -0.56
C LEU A 32 14.96 14.91 -0.72
N GLU A 33 16.18 14.51 -1.04
CA GLU A 33 17.22 15.47 -1.39
C GLU A 33 16.81 16.17 -2.68
N LYS A 34 16.70 17.51 -2.64
CA LYS A 34 16.83 18.33 -3.83
C LYS A 34 18.28 18.19 -4.29
N GLY A 35 18.59 17.19 -5.12
CA GLY A 35 19.97 17.03 -5.58
C GLY A 35 20.28 15.74 -6.30
N ALA A 36 19.50 14.70 -6.06
CA ALA A 36 19.51 13.52 -6.92
C ALA A 36 18.06 13.18 -7.25
N ASP A 37 17.52 13.83 -8.29
CA ASP A 37 16.82 13.00 -9.27
C ASP A 37 17.77 11.83 -9.52
N PRO A 38 17.40 10.57 -9.27
CA PRO A 38 18.27 9.42 -9.56
C PRO A 38 18.50 9.35 -11.09
N GLY A 39 19.35 10.25 -11.61
CA GLY A 39 19.37 10.70 -13.01
C GLY A 39 18.01 11.29 -13.43
N ASP A 40 17.84 12.00 -14.54
CA ASP A 40 18.40 11.69 -15.86
C ASP A 40 18.59 10.19 -16.16
N ALA A 41 17.95 9.31 -15.38
CA ALA A 41 17.30 8.16 -15.96
C ALA A 41 16.13 8.74 -16.77
N THR A 42 16.48 9.38 -17.90
CA THR A 42 15.66 9.39 -19.10
C THR A 42 14.97 8.04 -19.08
N PRO A 43 13.63 7.96 -18.93
CA PRO A 43 12.94 6.68 -18.86
C PRO A 43 13.53 5.83 -19.98
N ALA A 44 14.20 4.72 -19.60
CA ALA A 44 15.12 4.00 -20.47
C ALA A 44 14.57 4.01 -21.90
N SER A 45 15.28 4.68 -22.81
CA SER A 45 14.92 4.99 -24.21
C SER A 45 13.51 4.53 -24.63
N GLU A 46 12.65 5.47 -25.02
CA GLU A 46 11.27 5.27 -25.50
C GLU A 46 11.07 4.26 -26.67
N ASP A 47 12.13 3.57 -27.09
CA ASP A 47 12.15 2.44 -28.02
C ASP A 47 11.42 1.21 -27.43
N GLY A 48 10.09 1.26 -27.43
CA GLY A 48 9.25 0.09 -27.19
C GLY A 48 8.05 0.28 -26.27
N SER A 49 7.66 1.51 -25.96
CA SER A 49 6.41 1.75 -25.23
C SER A 49 5.19 1.32 -26.07
N ALA A 50 4.80 0.05 -25.97
CA ALA A 50 3.53 -0.42 -26.49
C ALA A 50 2.40 0.40 -25.86
N ALA A 51 1.52 0.96 -26.70
CA ALA A 51 0.23 1.45 -26.23
C ALA A 51 -0.47 0.28 -25.50
N LEU A 52 -1.13 0.57 -24.38
CA LEU A 52 -2.00 -0.43 -23.77
C LEU A 52 -3.04 -0.79 -24.83
N ALA A 53 -3.09 -2.07 -25.20
CA ALA A 53 -4.20 -2.56 -26.00
C ALA A 53 -5.51 -2.29 -25.24
N ASP A 54 -6.60 -2.07 -25.97
CA ASP A 54 -7.93 -2.00 -25.37
C ASP A 54 -8.19 -3.29 -24.57
N PHE A 55 -8.75 -3.12 -23.37
CA PHE A 55 -9.11 -4.22 -22.48
C PHE A 55 -10.51 -4.01 -21.94
N ASP A 56 -11.21 -5.11 -21.73
CA ASP A 56 -12.55 -5.08 -21.16
C ASP A 56 -12.49 -4.98 -19.63
N VAL A 57 -13.42 -4.22 -19.06
CA VAL A 57 -13.54 -4.02 -17.61
C VAL A 57 -14.87 -4.57 -17.12
N LEU A 58 -14.79 -5.60 -16.29
CA LEU A 58 -15.94 -6.07 -15.51
C LEU A 58 -15.82 -5.51 -14.08
N SER A 59 -16.80 -4.68 -13.68
CA SER A 59 -16.94 -4.24 -12.29
C SER A 59 -17.97 -5.11 -11.58
N VAL A 60 -17.60 -5.64 -10.42
CA VAL A 60 -18.50 -6.42 -9.56
C VAL A 60 -18.71 -5.68 -8.25
N ILE A 61 -19.95 -5.71 -7.77
CA ILE A 61 -20.35 -5.05 -6.52
C ILE A 61 -21.03 -6.08 -5.62
N ASP A 62 -20.58 -6.16 -4.37
CA ASP A 62 -21.31 -6.82 -3.30
C ASP A 62 -22.06 -5.76 -2.47
N GLY A 63 -23.34 -5.58 -2.79
CA GLY A 63 -24.20 -4.59 -2.13
C GLY A 63 -24.67 -5.00 -0.73
N ARG A 64 -24.52 -6.27 -0.35
CA ARG A 64 -24.96 -6.82 0.95
C ARG A 64 -23.80 -7.02 1.92
N MET A 65 -22.58 -6.68 1.49
CA MET A 65 -21.34 -6.85 2.26
C MET A 65 -21.19 -8.30 2.77
N GLN A 66 -21.50 -9.26 1.90
CA GLN A 66 -21.35 -10.70 2.16
C GLN A 66 -19.98 -11.23 1.73
N TRP A 67 -19.04 -10.33 1.42
CA TRP A 67 -17.66 -10.62 1.04
C TRP A 67 -17.55 -11.53 -0.18
N TYR A 68 -18.47 -11.37 -1.13
CA TYR A 68 -18.56 -12.18 -2.35
C TYR A 68 -18.75 -13.68 -2.07
N ASN A 69 -19.34 -14.01 -0.91
CA ASN A 69 -19.61 -15.38 -0.49
C ASN A 69 -21.08 -15.79 -0.64
N GLU A 70 -21.99 -14.84 -0.83
CA GLU A 70 -23.40 -15.14 -1.14
C GLU A 70 -23.52 -15.75 -2.54
N ASP A 71 -24.28 -16.84 -2.67
CA ASP A 71 -24.45 -17.60 -3.91
C ASP A 71 -23.13 -17.88 -4.65
N ARG A 72 -22.08 -18.19 -3.87
CA ARG A 72 -20.70 -18.28 -4.33
C ARG A 72 -20.51 -19.09 -5.61
N GLU A 73 -21.21 -20.22 -5.73
CA GLU A 73 -21.14 -21.08 -6.92
C GLU A 73 -21.73 -20.41 -8.17
N ALA A 74 -22.89 -19.76 -8.03
CA ALA A 74 -23.51 -19.02 -9.12
C ALA A 74 -22.63 -17.84 -9.55
N PHE A 75 -22.09 -17.09 -8.58
CA PHE A 75 -21.17 -16.00 -8.83
C PHE A 75 -19.88 -16.47 -9.53
N SER A 76 -19.26 -17.54 -9.04
CA SER A 76 -18.05 -18.14 -9.64
C SER A 76 -18.31 -18.65 -11.05
N SER A 77 -19.48 -19.25 -11.30
CA SER A 77 -19.90 -19.71 -12.62
C SER A 77 -20.07 -18.54 -13.61
N ALA A 78 -20.70 -17.46 -13.17
CA ALA A 78 -20.85 -16.25 -13.97
C ALA A 78 -19.49 -15.61 -14.30
N LEU A 79 -18.60 -15.48 -13.30
CA LEU A 79 -17.24 -14.98 -13.52
C LEU A 79 -16.46 -15.87 -14.49
N ARG A 80 -16.58 -17.20 -14.37
CA ARG A 80 -15.92 -18.16 -15.28
C ARG A 80 -16.37 -17.98 -16.72
N LYS A 81 -17.67 -17.77 -16.96
CA LYS A 81 -18.22 -17.54 -18.30
C LYS A 81 -17.64 -16.28 -18.95
N VAL A 82 -17.44 -15.21 -18.18
CA VAL A 82 -16.81 -13.97 -18.69
C VAL A 82 -15.31 -14.18 -18.88
N ALA A 83 -14.61 -14.69 -17.87
CA ALA A 83 -13.16 -14.92 -17.88
C ALA A 83 -12.69 -15.86 -19.01
N ALA A 84 -13.53 -16.80 -19.44
CA ALA A 84 -13.25 -17.72 -20.54
C ALA A 84 -13.14 -17.02 -21.90
N GLN A 85 -13.70 -15.81 -22.05
CA GLN A 85 -13.65 -15.03 -23.30
C GLN A 85 -12.34 -14.24 -23.44
N HIS A 86 -11.56 -14.14 -22.37
CA HIS A 86 -10.34 -13.36 -22.34
C HIS A 86 -9.11 -14.26 -22.22
N ARG A 87 -8.09 -13.95 -23.03
CA ARG A 87 -6.78 -14.63 -22.95
C ARG A 87 -6.09 -14.39 -21.62
N ARG A 88 -6.23 -13.19 -21.08
CA ARG A 88 -5.64 -12.74 -19.81
C ARG A 88 -6.70 -12.13 -18.91
N VAL A 89 -6.66 -12.46 -17.63
CA VAL A 89 -7.60 -11.96 -16.62
C VAL A 89 -6.81 -11.42 -15.43
N LEU A 90 -6.98 -10.13 -15.16
CA LEU A 90 -6.43 -9.44 -13.99
C LEU A 90 -7.57 -9.16 -13.01
N PHE A 91 -7.45 -9.67 -11.78
CA PHE A 91 -8.35 -9.27 -10.70
C PHE A 91 -7.72 -8.13 -9.89
N VAL A 92 -8.50 -7.08 -9.63
CA VAL A 92 -8.06 -5.93 -8.84
C VAL A 92 -9.10 -5.66 -7.77
N GLY A 93 -8.66 -5.45 -6.53
CA GLY A 93 -9.58 -5.13 -5.44
C GLY A 93 -8.90 -4.47 -4.25
N ALA A 94 -9.67 -3.73 -3.46
CA ALA A 94 -9.21 -3.13 -2.21
C ALA A 94 -10.11 -3.53 -1.04
N SER A 95 -9.54 -3.73 0.17
CA SER A 95 -10.28 -4.16 1.36
C SER A 95 -11.15 -5.39 1.04
N MET A 96 -12.47 -5.33 1.29
CA MET A 96 -13.42 -6.39 0.96
C MET A 96 -13.36 -6.83 -0.51
N GLY A 97 -13.17 -5.89 -1.44
CA GLY A 97 -12.98 -6.21 -2.86
C GLY A 97 -11.67 -6.96 -3.13
N GLY A 98 -10.60 -6.64 -2.39
CA GLY A 98 -9.34 -7.35 -2.44
C GLY A 98 -9.46 -8.78 -1.91
N PHE A 99 -10.25 -8.98 -0.84
CA PHE A 99 -10.63 -10.30 -0.37
C PHE A 99 -11.37 -11.09 -1.45
N GLY A 100 -12.40 -10.50 -2.08
CA GLY A 100 -13.16 -11.14 -3.17
C GLY A 100 -12.27 -11.53 -4.36
N ALA A 101 -11.37 -10.63 -4.77
CA ALA A 101 -10.38 -10.90 -5.82
C ALA A 101 -9.50 -12.11 -5.48
N LEU A 102 -9.03 -12.24 -4.23
CA LEU A 102 -8.24 -13.39 -3.79
C LEU A 102 -9.09 -14.66 -3.70
N LEU A 103 -10.30 -14.60 -3.13
CA LEU A 103 -11.20 -15.73 -2.91
C LEU A 103 -11.59 -16.44 -4.21
N HIS A 104 -11.74 -15.69 -5.29
CA HIS A 104 -12.18 -16.18 -6.61
C HIS A 104 -11.04 -16.38 -7.61
N SER A 105 -9.79 -16.15 -7.20
CA SER A 105 -8.63 -16.19 -8.09
C SER A 105 -8.23 -17.59 -8.59
N LYS A 106 -8.48 -18.65 -7.79
CA LYS A 106 -8.00 -20.03 -8.03
C LYS A 106 -8.08 -20.48 -9.49
N ASP A 107 -9.24 -20.31 -10.11
CA ASP A 107 -9.51 -20.89 -11.44
C ASP A 107 -9.52 -19.84 -12.57
N LEU A 108 -9.51 -18.55 -12.23
CA LEU A 108 -9.94 -17.51 -13.17
C LEU A 108 -8.84 -16.48 -13.48
N ALA A 109 -8.10 -16.06 -12.46
CA ALA A 109 -7.17 -14.95 -12.57
C ALA A 109 -5.79 -15.41 -13.04
N ASP A 110 -5.20 -14.75 -14.02
CA ASP A 110 -3.77 -14.93 -14.33
C ASP A 110 -2.90 -14.01 -13.47
N ALA A 111 -3.48 -12.91 -13.00
CA ALA A 111 -2.87 -12.04 -12.01
C ALA A 111 -3.93 -11.47 -11.04
N VAL A 112 -3.50 -11.18 -9.82
CA VAL A 112 -4.29 -10.52 -8.78
C VAL A 112 -3.48 -9.39 -8.18
N ILE A 113 -4.08 -8.20 -8.05
CA ILE A 113 -3.55 -7.10 -7.26
C ILE A 113 -4.57 -6.75 -6.19
N ALA A 114 -4.20 -6.94 -4.92
CA ALA A 114 -5.06 -6.64 -3.80
C ALA A 114 -4.46 -5.53 -2.92
N PHE A 115 -5.27 -4.52 -2.59
CA PHE A 115 -4.87 -3.40 -1.72
C PHE A 115 -5.50 -3.53 -0.33
N SER A 116 -4.70 -3.80 0.69
CA SER A 116 -5.13 -4.04 2.08
C SER A 116 -6.31 -5.02 2.19
N PRO A 117 -6.25 -6.21 1.57
CA PRO A 117 -7.28 -7.23 1.74
C PRO A 117 -7.26 -7.80 3.17
N GLN A 118 -8.41 -8.19 3.68
CA GLN A 118 -8.51 -8.93 4.93
C GLN A 118 -8.27 -10.42 4.66
N GLY A 119 -7.64 -11.12 5.59
CA GLY A 119 -7.28 -12.55 5.43
C GLY A 119 -7.52 -13.40 6.68
N ARG A 120 -7.83 -12.74 7.80
CA ARG A 120 -8.20 -13.34 9.08
C ARG A 120 -9.48 -12.70 9.56
N LEU A 121 -10.61 -13.12 8.99
CA LEU A 121 -11.91 -12.51 9.26
C LEU A 121 -12.38 -12.75 10.71
N ASP A 122 -11.83 -13.77 11.37
CA ASP A 122 -11.97 -14.04 12.81
C ASP A 122 -11.45 -12.89 13.68
N HIS A 123 -10.41 -12.18 13.23
CA HIS A 123 -9.81 -11.03 13.93
C HIS A 123 -9.98 -9.68 13.22
N ALA A 124 -10.57 -9.66 12.02
CA ALA A 124 -10.73 -8.43 11.26
C ALA A 124 -11.79 -7.51 11.89
N THR A 125 -11.49 -6.22 11.95
CA THR A 125 -12.45 -5.20 12.37
C THR A 125 -13.66 -5.15 11.42
N LEU A 126 -13.43 -5.33 10.12
CA LEU A 126 -14.46 -5.43 9.08
C LEU A 126 -14.56 -6.87 8.57
N ARG A 127 -15.78 -7.43 8.58
CA ARG A 127 -16.05 -8.83 8.23
C ARG A 127 -17.54 -9.05 7.88
N PRO A 128 -17.94 -10.20 7.31
CA PRO A 128 -19.34 -10.48 7.02
C PRO A 128 -20.23 -10.35 8.27
N PRO A 129 -21.39 -9.67 8.19
CA PRO A 129 -22.29 -9.52 9.32
C PRO A 129 -22.95 -10.84 9.69
N GLY A 130 -23.12 -11.10 11.00
CA GLY A 130 -23.86 -12.27 11.50
C GLY A 130 -23.17 -13.63 11.34
N ALA A 131 -21.97 -13.68 10.75
CA ALA A 131 -21.21 -14.92 10.65
C ALA A 131 -20.63 -15.35 12.01
N SER A 132 -20.64 -16.65 12.29
CA SER A 132 -19.99 -17.23 13.48
C SER A 132 -18.47 -17.22 13.35
N SER A 133 -17.73 -17.30 14.46
CA SER A 133 -16.24 -17.39 14.42
C SER A 133 -15.77 -18.52 13.51
N LYS A 134 -16.38 -19.71 13.64
CA LYS A 134 -16.07 -20.88 12.81
C LYS A 134 -16.30 -20.62 11.32
N ALA A 135 -17.38 -19.92 10.95
CA ALA A 135 -17.65 -19.56 9.55
C ALA A 135 -16.61 -18.56 9.02
N LEU A 136 -16.17 -17.61 9.84
CA LEU A 136 -15.13 -16.64 9.48
C LEU A 136 -13.74 -17.29 9.34
N GLU A 137 -13.41 -18.24 10.21
CA GLU A 137 -12.20 -19.07 10.12
C GLU A 137 -12.19 -19.90 8.85
N GLN A 138 -13.31 -20.56 8.53
CA GLN A 138 -13.48 -21.33 7.31
C GLN A 138 -13.30 -20.46 6.06
N LEU A 139 -13.93 -19.29 6.02
CA LEU A 139 -13.80 -18.36 4.90
C LEU A 139 -12.36 -17.82 4.76
N SER A 140 -11.67 -17.62 5.90
CA SER A 140 -10.24 -17.26 5.93
C SER A 140 -9.34 -18.40 5.44
N HIS A 141 -9.70 -19.66 5.69
CA HIS A 141 -9.01 -20.82 5.15
C HIS A 141 -9.19 -20.90 3.63
N GLU A 142 -10.41 -20.72 3.14
CA GLU A 142 -10.74 -20.81 1.72
C GLU A 142 -10.03 -19.75 0.86
N VAL A 143 -9.86 -18.52 1.36
CA VAL A 143 -9.08 -17.51 0.62
C VAL A 143 -7.61 -17.92 0.51
N ARG A 144 -7.02 -18.53 1.56
CA ARG A 144 -5.64 -19.04 1.50
C ARG A 144 -5.50 -20.20 0.54
N GLU A 145 -6.44 -21.15 0.55
CA GLU A 145 -6.47 -22.23 -0.43
C GLU A 145 -6.60 -21.69 -1.85
N SER A 146 -7.48 -20.71 -2.08
CA SER A 146 -7.62 -20.07 -3.39
C SER A 146 -6.29 -19.47 -3.89
N ILE A 147 -5.57 -18.77 -3.00
CA ILE A 147 -4.23 -18.21 -3.29
C ILE A 147 -3.23 -19.33 -3.64
N ARG A 148 -3.19 -20.43 -2.89
CA ARG A 148 -2.30 -21.56 -3.19
C ARG A 148 -2.62 -22.17 -4.55
N THR A 149 -3.90 -22.45 -4.83
CA THR A 149 -4.34 -23.02 -6.12
C THR A 149 -4.02 -22.09 -7.28
N ALA A 150 -4.31 -20.79 -7.16
CA ALA A 150 -3.99 -19.79 -8.18
C ALA A 150 -2.47 -19.75 -8.46
N ARG A 151 -1.64 -19.72 -7.42
CA ARG A 151 -0.18 -19.73 -7.55
C ARG A 151 0.35 -21.02 -8.18
N ALA A 152 -0.19 -22.18 -7.79
CA ALA A 152 0.21 -23.47 -8.36
C ALA A 152 -0.06 -23.53 -9.88
N ARG A 153 -1.09 -22.82 -10.37
CA ARG A 153 -1.38 -22.62 -11.80
C ARG A 153 -0.46 -21.60 -12.48
N GLY A 154 0.39 -20.89 -11.73
CA GLY A 154 1.27 -19.85 -12.24
C GLY A 154 0.67 -18.45 -12.22
N ALA A 155 -0.46 -18.22 -11.53
CA ALA A 155 -1.01 -16.87 -11.38
C ALA A 155 -0.10 -15.99 -10.51
N GLN A 156 0.06 -14.72 -10.91
CA GLN A 156 0.82 -13.73 -10.15
C GLN A 156 -0.08 -13.07 -9.10
N ILE A 157 0.28 -13.13 -7.82
CA ILE A 157 -0.55 -12.53 -6.76
C ILE A 157 0.28 -11.49 -6.03
N HIS A 158 -0.10 -10.23 -6.16
CA HIS A 158 0.55 -9.11 -5.50
C HIS A 158 -0.39 -8.47 -4.48
N VAL A 159 0.11 -8.27 -3.27
CA VAL A 159 -0.63 -7.61 -2.18
C VAL A 159 0.14 -6.35 -1.78
N HIS A 160 -0.55 -5.22 -1.79
CA HIS A 160 -0.07 -3.95 -1.27
C HIS A 160 -0.83 -3.61 -0.01
N THR A 161 -0.16 -3.32 1.09
CA THR A 161 -0.83 -2.94 2.34
C THR A 161 -0.11 -1.82 3.04
N ALA A 162 -0.82 -1.06 3.87
CA ALA A 162 -0.22 -0.16 4.81
C ALA A 162 0.29 -0.90 6.08
N ALA A 163 1.04 -0.19 6.92
CA ALA A 163 1.55 -0.67 8.20
C ALA A 163 0.48 -0.60 9.30
N ASP A 164 -0.65 -1.27 9.08
CA ASP A 164 -1.80 -1.33 9.98
C ASP A 164 -2.28 -2.78 10.17
N GLU A 165 -3.52 -2.97 10.64
CA GLU A 165 -4.12 -4.31 10.81
C GLU A 165 -4.09 -5.17 9.54
N HIS A 166 -4.15 -4.55 8.36
CA HIS A 166 -4.12 -5.26 7.07
C HIS A 166 -2.75 -5.86 6.77
N CYS A 167 -1.68 -5.34 7.36
CA CYS A 167 -0.37 -5.98 7.27
C CYS A 167 -0.40 -7.38 7.89
N TRP A 168 -1.06 -7.55 9.04
CA TRP A 168 -1.19 -8.85 9.70
C TRP A 168 -2.03 -9.82 8.87
N HIS A 169 -3.08 -9.34 8.22
CA HIS A 169 -3.85 -10.12 7.27
C HIS A 169 -2.98 -10.58 6.09
N ALA A 170 -2.22 -9.66 5.51
CA ALA A 170 -1.36 -9.93 4.35
C ALA A 170 -0.24 -10.94 4.66
N LEU A 171 0.37 -10.83 5.84
CA LEU A 171 1.38 -11.78 6.35
C LEU A 171 0.83 -13.20 6.57
N SER A 172 -0.49 -13.37 6.66
CA SER A 172 -1.13 -14.68 6.82
C SER A 172 -1.44 -15.38 5.50
N PHE A 173 -1.24 -14.71 4.36
CA PHE A 173 -1.49 -15.30 3.06
C PHE A 173 -0.29 -16.13 2.60
N PRO A 174 -0.52 -17.25 1.90
CA PRO A 174 0.54 -18.06 1.30
C PRO A 174 1.05 -17.40 0.01
N LEU A 175 1.62 -16.20 0.13
CA LEU A 175 2.18 -15.43 -0.98
C LEU A 175 3.55 -15.96 -1.40
N GLY A 176 3.95 -15.63 -2.64
CA GLY A 176 5.30 -15.91 -3.11
C GLY A 176 6.32 -14.90 -2.59
N ASP A 177 7.57 -15.18 -2.88
CA ASP A 177 8.66 -14.24 -2.65
C ASP A 177 8.37 -12.90 -3.37
N LEU A 178 8.58 -11.77 -2.68
CA LEU A 178 8.38 -10.42 -3.21
C LEU A 178 6.95 -10.14 -3.71
N CYS A 179 5.96 -10.88 -3.21
CA CYS A 179 4.56 -10.69 -3.56
C CYS A 179 3.82 -9.76 -2.59
N LEU A 180 4.41 -9.45 -1.43
CA LEU A 180 3.88 -8.51 -0.46
C LEU A 180 4.68 -7.20 -0.47
N THR A 181 4.00 -6.08 -0.70
CA THR A 181 4.55 -4.73 -0.51
C THR A 181 3.88 -4.05 0.67
N VAL A 182 4.68 -3.63 1.66
CA VAL A 182 4.20 -2.87 2.81
C VAL A 182 4.59 -1.41 2.66
N HIS A 183 3.62 -0.52 2.88
CA HIS A 183 3.79 0.92 2.84
C HIS A 183 3.89 1.45 4.28
N PRO A 184 4.98 2.12 4.67
CA PRO A 184 5.30 2.44 6.07
C PRO A 184 4.50 3.64 6.58
N LEU A 185 3.17 3.53 6.56
CA LEU A 185 2.21 4.53 7.02
C LEU A 185 1.03 3.87 7.70
N VAL A 186 0.30 4.65 8.51
CA VAL A 186 -0.97 4.23 9.13
C VAL A 186 -2.13 5.04 8.51
N PRO A 187 -2.95 4.45 7.62
CA PRO A 187 -3.95 5.20 6.87
C PRO A 187 -5.18 5.49 7.76
N ARG A 188 -5.86 6.61 7.49
CA ARG A 188 -7.18 6.93 8.08
C ARG A 188 -8.34 6.72 7.11
N LYS A 189 -8.02 6.42 5.86
CA LYS A 189 -8.94 6.26 4.72
C LYS A 189 -8.62 4.94 4.04
N PRO A 190 -9.49 4.43 3.14
CA PRO A 190 -9.17 3.28 2.33
C PRO A 190 -7.81 3.44 1.65
N PHE A 191 -6.91 2.48 1.85
CA PHE A 191 -5.51 2.58 1.46
C PHE A 191 -5.32 2.82 -0.05
N ALA A 192 -6.13 2.20 -0.91
CA ALA A 192 -6.09 2.44 -2.35
C ALA A 192 -6.38 3.91 -2.73
N ARG A 193 -7.29 4.59 -2.03
CA ARG A 193 -7.55 6.03 -2.24
C ARG A 193 -6.38 6.91 -1.81
N LEU A 194 -5.62 6.46 -0.81
CA LEU A 194 -4.39 7.13 -0.42
C LEU A 194 -3.33 7.00 -1.51
N LEU A 195 -3.13 5.79 -2.06
CA LEU A 195 -2.21 5.55 -3.18
C LEU A 195 -2.59 6.37 -4.42
N ASP A 196 -3.88 6.48 -4.72
CA ASP A 196 -4.39 7.30 -5.84
C ASP A 196 -4.06 8.79 -5.66
N ARG A 197 -4.37 9.35 -4.49
CA ARG A 197 -4.00 10.74 -4.15
C ARG A 197 -2.50 10.98 -4.12
N ALA A 198 -1.73 9.93 -3.85
CA ALA A 198 -0.29 9.94 -3.90
C ALA A 198 0.24 9.73 -5.32
N GLN A 199 -0.61 9.58 -6.34
CA GLN A 199 -0.24 9.24 -7.72
C GLN A 199 0.54 7.92 -7.86
N MET A 200 0.43 7.01 -6.88
CA MET A 200 1.12 5.71 -6.87
C MET A 200 0.24 4.56 -7.36
N LEU A 201 -1.08 4.70 -7.31
CA LEU A 201 -1.99 3.62 -7.70
C LEU A 201 -1.82 3.23 -9.17
N THR A 202 -1.81 4.23 -10.06
CA THR A 202 -1.67 4.00 -11.51
C THR A 202 -0.34 3.31 -11.86
N PRO A 203 0.84 3.76 -11.40
CA PRO A 203 2.10 3.03 -11.63
C PRO A 203 2.09 1.58 -11.14
N ILE A 204 1.42 1.28 -10.02
CA ILE A 204 1.30 -0.10 -9.51
C ILE A 204 0.45 -0.96 -10.46
N LEU A 205 -0.68 -0.43 -10.92
CA LEU A 205 -1.56 -1.13 -11.84
C LEU A 205 -0.88 -1.35 -13.20
N GLU A 206 -0.18 -0.33 -13.71
CA GLU A 206 0.61 -0.44 -14.93
C GLU A 206 1.65 -1.56 -14.81
N ASP A 207 2.49 -1.59 -13.78
CA ASP A 207 3.50 -2.66 -13.62
C ASP A 207 2.88 -4.07 -13.62
N ALA A 208 1.70 -4.22 -13.03
CA ALA A 208 1.01 -5.50 -13.07
C ALA A 208 0.45 -5.85 -14.45
N PHE A 209 -0.12 -4.88 -15.19
CA PHE A 209 -0.49 -5.08 -16.59
C PHE A 209 0.73 -5.47 -17.43
N TYR A 210 1.86 -4.79 -17.23
CA TYR A 210 3.10 -5.07 -17.94
C TYR A 210 3.55 -6.52 -17.73
N ARG A 211 3.61 -6.97 -16.47
CA ARG A 211 3.99 -8.34 -16.12
C ARG A 211 3.01 -9.37 -16.66
N LEU A 212 1.71 -9.08 -16.62
CA LEU A 212 0.66 -9.97 -17.12
C LEU A 212 0.74 -10.15 -18.64
N LEU A 213 1.00 -9.07 -19.38
CA LEU A 213 1.12 -9.08 -20.83
C LEU A 213 2.42 -9.74 -21.29
N ARG A 214 3.51 -9.59 -20.53
CA ARG A 214 4.81 -10.23 -20.82
C ARG A 214 4.91 -11.68 -20.37
N ALA A 215 4.12 -12.10 -19.38
CA ALA A 215 4.10 -13.49 -18.97
C ALA A 215 3.79 -14.36 -20.18
N SER A 216 4.59 -15.42 -20.40
CA SER A 216 4.25 -16.46 -21.37
C SER A 216 2.86 -16.99 -21.04
N VAL A 217 2.04 -17.30 -22.05
CA VAL A 217 0.71 -17.86 -21.84
C VAL A 217 0.88 -19.30 -21.35
N PRO A 218 0.67 -19.62 -20.05
CA PRO A 218 0.42 -21.00 -19.69
C PRO A 218 -0.76 -21.48 -20.56
N CYS A 219 -0.56 -22.56 -21.31
CA CYS A 219 -1.61 -23.17 -22.12
C CYS A 219 -2.80 -23.50 -21.21
N ARG A 220 -3.82 -22.64 -21.19
CA ARG A 220 -5.11 -22.90 -20.53
C ARG A 220 -5.74 -24.10 -21.24
N GLY A 221 -5.56 -25.29 -20.68
CA GLY A 221 -6.04 -26.54 -21.29
C GLY A 221 -4.97 -27.60 -21.50
N ALA A 222 -3.69 -27.31 -21.23
CA ALA A 222 -2.81 -28.41 -20.88
C ALA A 222 -3.41 -29.04 -19.61
N PRO A 223 -3.80 -30.34 -19.61
CA PRO A 223 -4.24 -30.99 -18.40
C PRO A 223 -3.16 -30.70 -17.37
N SER A 224 -3.55 -30.08 -16.25
CA SER A 224 -2.67 -29.88 -15.10
C SER A 224 -1.92 -31.19 -14.96
N PRO A 225 -0.58 -31.23 -15.17
CA PRO A 225 0.16 -32.48 -15.29
C PRO A 225 -0.32 -33.30 -14.11
N ALA A 226 -1.06 -34.38 -14.41
CA ALA A 226 -1.83 -35.09 -13.40
C ALA A 226 -0.84 -35.29 -12.27
N LEU A 227 -1.12 -34.66 -11.11
CA LEU A 227 -0.21 -34.63 -9.97
C LEU A 227 0.32 -36.05 -9.88
N GLN A 228 1.57 -36.27 -10.29
CA GLN A 228 2.08 -37.62 -10.38
C GLN A 228 2.12 -38.05 -8.93
N GLU A 229 1.14 -38.84 -8.48
CA GLU A 229 0.94 -39.23 -7.09
C GLU A 229 2.13 -40.02 -6.50
N GLY A 230 3.18 -40.25 -7.30
CA GLY A 230 4.44 -40.84 -6.86
C GLY A 230 5.70 -40.01 -7.13
N SER A 231 5.60 -38.81 -7.70
CA SER A 231 6.73 -37.87 -7.74
C SER A 231 6.57 -36.93 -6.56
N SER A 232 7.11 -37.35 -5.41
CA SER A 232 7.43 -36.42 -4.34
C SER A 232 8.39 -35.39 -4.94
N CYS A 233 7.84 -34.29 -5.47
CA CYS A 233 8.49 -33.01 -5.33
C CYS A 233 8.68 -32.84 -3.82
N GLU A 234 9.77 -33.42 -3.31
CA GLU A 234 10.41 -32.98 -2.08
C GLU A 234 10.27 -31.46 -2.10
N PRO A 235 9.47 -30.86 -1.22
CA PRO A 235 9.18 -29.43 -1.27
C PRO A 235 10.53 -28.75 -1.28
N ALA A 236 10.89 -28.17 -2.43
CA ALA A 236 12.26 -27.82 -2.73
C ALA A 236 12.78 -26.89 -1.63
N GLY A 237 13.60 -27.44 -0.73
CA GLY A 237 14.33 -26.73 0.32
C GLY A 237 13.46 -26.04 1.38
N ALA A 238 13.44 -26.63 2.58
CA ALA A 238 13.31 -25.99 3.89
C ALA A 238 12.81 -24.52 3.93
N ASP A 239 11.59 -24.30 4.44
CA ASP A 239 11.17 -23.12 5.23
C ASP A 239 11.78 -21.74 4.86
N VAL A 240 12.02 -21.47 3.57
CA VAL A 240 12.54 -20.15 3.17
C VAL A 240 11.40 -19.16 3.33
N GLU A 241 11.46 -18.39 4.42
CA GLU A 241 10.50 -17.34 4.70
C GLU A 241 10.40 -16.39 3.50
N PRO A 242 9.20 -16.15 2.95
CA PRO A 242 9.06 -15.30 1.77
C PRO A 242 9.55 -13.89 2.08
N ARG A 243 10.40 -13.34 1.20
CA ARG A 243 10.88 -11.96 1.37
C ARG A 243 9.76 -11.00 1.06
N ILE A 244 9.73 -9.92 1.83
CA ILE A 244 8.72 -8.88 1.77
C ILE A 244 9.36 -7.63 1.18
N MET A 245 8.58 -6.82 0.50
CA MET A 245 9.01 -5.50 0.03
C MET A 245 8.51 -4.42 0.98
N VAL A 246 9.39 -3.51 1.39
CA VAL A 246 9.02 -2.26 2.06
C VAL A 246 9.15 -1.12 1.05
N SER A 247 8.09 -0.36 0.88
CA SER A 247 8.12 0.82 0.01
C SER A 247 8.73 2.02 0.71
N ARG A 248 9.49 2.80 -0.04
CA ARG A 248 10.03 4.10 0.37
C ARG A 248 9.49 5.15 -0.58
N TRP A 249 8.74 6.10 -0.06
CA TRP A 249 7.97 7.05 -0.87
C TRP A 249 8.85 8.26 -1.21
N TRP A 250 8.64 8.82 -2.40
CA TRP A 250 9.27 10.08 -2.78
C TRP A 250 8.24 11.08 -3.36
N ASN A 251 8.70 12.31 -3.61
CA ASN A 251 7.85 13.42 -4.03
C ASN A 251 7.44 13.30 -5.50
N GLY A 252 6.19 13.61 -5.84
CA GLY A 252 5.68 13.45 -7.20
C GLY A 252 5.16 12.04 -7.52
N GLY A 253 4.93 11.22 -6.49
CA GLY A 253 4.09 10.04 -6.60
C GLY A 253 4.74 8.74 -7.06
N GLY A 254 6.04 8.59 -6.81
CA GLY A 254 6.72 7.30 -6.96
C GLY A 254 7.27 6.76 -5.64
N PHE A 255 7.73 5.51 -5.70
CA PHE A 255 8.33 4.83 -4.55
C PHE A 255 9.41 3.83 -4.97
N SER A 256 10.43 3.69 -4.12
CA SER A 256 11.42 2.61 -4.20
C SER A 256 10.88 1.39 -3.46
N ARG A 257 11.38 0.21 -3.79
CA ARG A 257 11.07 -1.04 -3.09
C ARG A 257 12.36 -1.61 -2.52
N TYR A 258 12.36 -1.96 -1.24
CA TYR A 258 13.49 -2.56 -0.55
C TYR A 258 13.12 -3.94 -0.01
N LEU A 259 14.08 -4.85 0.01
CA LEU A 259 13.88 -6.18 0.59
C LEU A 259 13.80 -6.09 2.11
N ALA A 260 12.91 -6.87 2.72
CA ALA A 260 12.87 -7.07 4.16
C ALA A 260 12.48 -8.52 4.47
N SER A 261 13.14 -9.11 5.45
CA SER A 261 12.61 -10.27 6.16
C SER A 261 11.35 -9.89 6.94
N ARG A 262 10.59 -10.90 7.37
CA ARG A 262 9.45 -10.66 8.26
C ARG A 262 9.88 -10.04 9.57
N GLN A 263 10.98 -10.51 10.15
CA GLN A 263 11.50 -9.96 11.40
C GLN A 263 11.87 -8.49 11.27
N GLU A 264 12.60 -8.10 10.22
CA GLU A 264 12.93 -6.69 9.96
C GLU A 264 11.67 -5.84 9.80
N LEU A 265 10.68 -6.33 9.04
CA LEU A 265 9.40 -5.65 8.87
C LEU A 265 8.70 -5.41 10.22
N LEU A 266 8.63 -6.45 11.06
CA LEU A 266 7.96 -6.37 12.36
C LEU A 266 8.68 -5.43 13.31
N THR A 267 10.00 -5.49 13.38
CA THR A 267 10.80 -4.55 14.19
C THR A 267 10.61 -3.10 13.70
N LEU A 268 10.68 -2.88 12.39
CA LEU A 268 10.60 -1.56 11.79
C LEU A 268 9.22 -0.90 11.95
N LEU A 269 8.14 -1.67 11.72
CA LEU A 269 6.79 -1.11 11.60
C LEU A 269 5.88 -1.40 12.80
N PHE A 270 6.22 -2.40 13.61
CA PHE A 270 5.42 -2.84 14.76
C PHE A 270 6.22 -2.88 16.07
N GLY A 271 7.46 -2.36 16.07
CA GLY A 271 8.31 -2.21 17.24
C GLY A 271 8.06 -0.92 18.04
N PRO A 272 8.99 -0.52 18.92
CA PRO A 272 8.89 0.70 19.74
C PRO A 272 8.63 1.98 18.92
N SER A 273 9.16 2.02 17.70
CA SER A 273 9.02 3.14 16.78
C SER A 273 7.70 3.20 16.00
N THR A 274 6.74 2.29 16.25
CA THR A 274 5.41 2.31 15.61
C THR A 274 4.69 3.66 15.78
N SER A 275 4.88 4.32 16.92
CA SER A 275 4.29 5.64 17.20
C SER A 275 4.80 6.76 16.26
N LEU A 276 5.92 6.51 15.57
CA LEU A 276 6.55 7.40 14.61
C LEU A 276 6.10 7.16 13.17
N LEU A 277 5.37 6.08 12.88
CA LEU A 277 4.81 5.85 11.55
C LEU A 277 3.87 7.00 11.17
N PRO A 278 4.05 7.62 9.99
CA PRO A 278 3.28 8.79 9.63
C PRO A 278 1.87 8.42 9.19
N ARG A 279 0.95 9.35 9.42
CA ARG A 279 -0.44 9.27 8.98
C ARG A 279 -0.67 10.24 7.82
N PRO A 280 -1.70 10.03 6.99
CA PRO A 280 -2.13 11.02 5.99
C PRO A 280 -2.29 12.42 6.61
N GLY A 281 -1.60 13.42 6.04
CA GLY A 281 -1.54 14.80 6.50
C GLY A 281 -0.41 15.13 7.47
N ASP A 282 0.25 14.13 8.08
CA ASP A 282 1.49 14.39 8.82
C ASP A 282 2.56 14.93 7.88
N TRP A 283 3.55 15.65 8.42
CA TRP A 283 4.56 16.28 7.60
C TRP A 283 5.96 16.18 8.20
N PHE A 284 6.97 16.15 7.35
CA PHE A 284 8.37 16.10 7.76
C PHE A 284 8.98 17.49 7.72
N CYS A 285 9.67 17.84 8.81
CA CYS A 285 10.39 19.10 8.91
C CYS A 285 11.52 19.17 7.87
N PRO A 286 11.61 20.24 7.06
CA PRO A 286 12.70 20.39 6.09
C PRO A 286 14.09 20.51 6.71
N LEU A 287 14.18 20.97 7.96
CA LEU A 287 15.46 21.25 8.62
C LEU A 287 15.99 20.02 9.36
N CYS A 288 15.18 19.42 10.24
CA CYS A 288 15.61 18.32 11.11
C CYS A 288 15.05 16.95 10.72
N ARG A 289 14.25 16.88 9.64
CA ARG A 289 13.60 15.64 9.14
C ARG A 289 12.68 14.93 10.14
N ARG A 290 12.38 15.53 11.29
CA ARG A 290 11.41 14.98 12.25
C ARG A 290 9.99 15.00 11.68
N ARG A 291 9.25 13.91 11.87
CA ARG A 291 7.80 13.86 11.62
C ARG A 291 7.06 14.74 12.62
N ASN A 292 6.18 15.60 12.12
CA ASN A 292 5.23 16.38 12.89
C ASN A 292 3.81 15.93 12.51
N GLN A 293 2.89 16.03 13.47
CA GLN A 293 1.51 15.66 13.22
C GLN A 293 0.82 16.71 12.34
N SER A 294 -0.20 16.32 11.58
CA SER A 294 -1.06 17.26 10.82
C SER A 294 -1.65 18.41 11.65
N SER A 295 -1.82 18.22 12.96
CA SER A 295 -2.31 19.23 13.91
C SER A 295 -1.24 20.23 14.37
N GLN A 296 0.02 20.02 14.00
CA GLN A 296 1.14 20.89 14.35
C GLN A 296 1.52 21.75 13.16
N PHE A 297 1.45 23.07 13.32
CA PHE A 297 1.88 24.01 12.29
C PHE A 297 3.41 24.17 12.25
N PHE A 298 4.03 24.17 13.43
CA PHE A 298 5.48 24.34 13.59
C PHE A 298 6.12 23.01 13.94
N CYS A 299 7.39 22.85 13.58
CA CYS A 299 8.14 21.68 13.97
C CYS A 299 8.33 21.64 15.49
N SER A 300 7.96 20.51 16.09
CA SER A 300 8.12 20.24 17.53
C SER A 300 9.58 20.21 18.00
N SER A 301 10.55 20.06 17.08
CA SER A 301 11.98 20.03 17.40
C SER A 301 12.69 21.35 17.17
N CYS A 302 12.33 22.05 16.09
CA CYS A 302 13.00 23.31 15.70
C CYS A 302 12.37 24.54 16.37
N VAL A 303 11.54 24.32 17.40
CA VAL A 303 10.65 25.21 18.16
C VAL A 303 10.81 26.72 17.87
N GLY A 304 9.69 27.37 17.56
CA GLY A 304 9.53 28.84 17.59
C GLY A 304 9.08 29.46 16.26
N PRO A 305 8.78 30.79 16.23
CA PRO A 305 8.38 31.52 15.02
C PRO A 305 9.43 31.53 13.90
N GLY A 306 10.70 31.23 14.21
CA GLY A 306 11.78 31.02 13.23
C GLY A 306 12.06 29.54 12.89
N GLY A 307 11.35 28.62 13.54
CA GLY A 307 11.43 27.20 13.25
C GLY A 307 10.70 26.84 11.95
N ALA A 308 11.00 25.67 11.41
CA ALA A 308 10.31 25.19 10.22
C ALA A 308 8.80 25.05 10.48
N LYS A 309 8.01 25.42 9.48
CA LYS A 309 6.55 25.30 9.47
C LYS A 309 6.07 24.42 8.32
N ILE A 310 4.86 23.91 8.47
CA ILE A 310 4.20 23.03 7.50
C ILE A 310 4.02 23.69 6.13
N SER A 311 3.99 25.03 6.06
CA SER A 311 3.89 25.80 4.82
C SER A 311 5.24 26.11 4.16
N ASP A 312 6.37 25.70 4.74
CA ASP A 312 7.68 25.94 4.12
C ASP A 312 7.84 25.09 2.85
N ALA A 313 8.48 25.63 1.81
CA ALA A 313 8.65 24.95 0.51
C ALA A 313 9.38 23.59 0.59
N GLY A 314 10.10 23.32 1.69
CA GLY A 314 10.76 22.06 1.96
C GLY A 314 9.95 21.09 2.83
N ALA A 315 8.85 21.53 3.46
CA ALA A 315 7.98 20.65 4.23
C ALA A 315 7.34 19.62 3.30
N ARG A 316 7.23 18.39 3.77
CA ARG A 316 6.75 17.27 2.97
C ARG A 316 5.62 16.60 3.70
N MET A 317 4.42 16.72 3.13
CA MET A 317 3.21 16.18 3.69
C MET A 317 2.91 14.80 3.15
N ILE A 318 2.45 13.89 4.00
CA ILE A 318 1.90 12.62 3.56
C ILE A 318 0.57 12.88 2.86
N PRO A 319 0.37 12.39 1.63
CA PRO A 319 -0.87 12.60 0.88
C PRO A 319 -2.08 12.01 1.60
N GLY A 320 -3.28 12.35 1.14
CA GLY A 320 -4.54 11.81 1.67
C GLY A 320 -5.08 12.47 2.94
N GLY A 321 -4.31 13.38 3.55
CA GLY A 321 -4.76 14.27 4.61
C GLY A 321 -5.86 15.25 4.18
N ARG A 322 -6.20 16.20 5.05
CA ARG A 322 -6.91 17.42 4.63
C ARG A 322 -5.94 18.25 3.79
N GLU A 323 -6.45 18.94 2.77
CA GLU A 323 -5.68 19.96 2.07
C GLU A 323 -5.43 21.09 3.06
N TYR A 324 -4.22 21.09 3.62
CA TYR A 324 -3.75 22.05 4.59
C TYR A 324 -2.23 22.18 4.38
N PRO A 325 -1.62 23.34 4.64
CA PRO A 325 -2.28 24.62 4.81
C PRO A 325 -2.85 25.16 3.49
N ARG A 326 -3.93 25.95 3.58
CA ARG A 326 -4.48 26.78 2.51
C ARG A 326 -4.19 28.25 2.79
N SER A 327 -4.31 29.12 1.78
CA SER A 327 -4.25 30.57 2.01
C SER A 327 -5.29 30.99 3.05
N GLY A 328 -4.84 31.79 4.03
CA GLY A 328 -5.61 32.22 5.19
C GLY A 328 -5.58 31.27 6.38
N ASP A 329 -5.18 30.00 6.23
CA ASP A 329 -4.93 29.12 7.38
C ASP A 329 -3.77 29.68 8.22
N TRP A 330 -3.67 29.28 9.49
CA TRP A 330 -2.69 29.88 10.37
C TRP A 330 -2.15 28.93 11.42
N GLY A 331 -0.92 29.16 11.84
CA GLY A 331 -0.30 28.52 12.98
C GLY A 331 -0.40 29.38 14.23
N CYS A 332 -0.88 28.81 15.32
CA CYS A 332 -0.83 29.48 16.61
C CYS A 332 0.61 29.47 17.14
N GLY A 333 1.34 30.59 17.12
CA GLY A 333 2.71 30.64 17.66
C GLY A 333 2.82 30.59 19.19
N LYS A 334 1.72 30.43 19.94
CA LYS A 334 1.78 30.13 21.38
C LYS A 334 1.94 28.64 21.65
N CYS A 335 1.07 27.79 21.07
CA CYS A 335 1.06 26.34 21.31
C CYS A 335 1.48 25.49 20.10
N GLY A 336 1.68 26.12 18.95
CA GLY A 336 2.10 25.48 17.72
C GLY A 336 0.99 24.80 16.90
N ALA A 337 -0.28 24.93 17.31
CA ALA A 337 -1.40 24.26 16.65
C ALA A 337 -1.65 24.82 15.24
N ALA A 338 -2.00 23.92 14.32
CA ALA A 338 -2.51 24.22 12.99
C ALA A 338 -4.00 24.57 13.05
N MET A 339 -4.38 25.72 12.48
CA MET A 339 -5.73 26.29 12.55
C MET A 339 -6.22 26.63 11.14
N CYS A 340 -7.52 26.43 10.89
CA CYS A 340 -8.12 26.79 9.63
C CYS A 340 -8.38 28.31 9.57
N SER A 341 -8.52 28.85 8.36
CA SER A 341 -8.77 30.27 8.11
C SER A 341 -10.00 30.84 8.82
N TYR A 342 -11.03 30.03 9.03
CA TYR A 342 -12.25 30.44 9.75
C TYR A 342 -12.11 30.40 11.28
N ASP A 343 -11.05 29.81 11.81
CA ASP A 343 -10.83 29.73 13.25
C ASP A 343 -10.30 31.08 13.77
N TRP A 344 -11.12 31.81 14.52
CA TRP A 344 -10.69 33.08 15.15
C TRP A 344 -9.91 32.87 16.46
N TRP A 345 -10.05 31.69 17.05
CA TRP A 345 -9.42 31.30 18.31
C TRP A 345 -8.72 29.95 18.13
N CYS A 346 -7.54 29.80 18.71
CA CYS A 346 -6.83 28.53 18.72
C CYS A 346 -7.62 27.50 19.54
N SER A 347 -7.95 26.36 18.93
CA SER A 347 -8.72 25.28 19.57
C SER A 347 -7.97 24.58 20.72
N SER A 348 -6.65 24.76 20.81
CA SER A 348 -5.82 24.14 21.84
C SER A 348 -5.52 25.06 23.03
N CYS A 349 -5.33 26.36 22.81
CA CYS A 349 -4.91 27.29 23.89
C CYS A 349 -5.76 28.57 23.99
N TRP A 350 -6.80 28.71 23.18
CA TRP A 350 -7.70 29.87 23.18
C TRP A 350 -7.00 31.21 22.95
N ALA A 351 -5.86 31.21 22.25
CA ALA A 351 -5.26 32.46 21.77
C ALA A 351 -5.99 32.96 20.52
N ARG A 352 -6.24 34.27 20.42
CA ARG A 352 -6.87 34.88 19.24
C ARG A 352 -5.95 34.87 18.02
N ARG A 353 -6.50 34.70 16.82
CA ARG A 353 -5.76 34.67 15.55
C ARG A 353 -4.85 35.88 15.31
N ASP A 354 -5.20 37.05 15.85
CA ASP A 354 -4.45 38.30 15.71
C ASP A 354 -3.35 38.50 16.77
N HIS A 355 -3.01 37.47 17.56
CA HIS A 355 -1.91 37.58 18.51
C HIS A 355 -0.55 37.69 17.80
N GLU A 356 0.40 38.40 18.41
CA GLU A 356 1.73 38.76 17.83
C GLU A 356 2.59 37.59 17.29
N LYS A 357 2.23 36.36 17.64
CA LYS A 357 2.97 35.14 17.26
C LYS A 357 2.22 34.27 16.24
N ALA A 358 1.03 34.66 15.83
CA ALA A 358 0.27 33.91 14.84
C ALA A 358 0.95 34.04 13.48
N VAL A 359 1.07 32.93 12.75
CA VAL A 359 1.64 32.91 11.40
C VAL A 359 0.54 32.53 10.43
N VAL A 360 0.09 33.49 9.63
CA VAL A 360 -0.93 33.27 8.59
C VAL A 360 -0.23 32.84 7.30
N VAL A 361 -0.79 31.83 6.66
CA VAL A 361 -0.37 31.33 5.35
C VAL A 361 -0.91 32.31 4.31
N VAL A 362 -0.01 32.91 3.54
CA VAL A 362 -0.34 33.89 2.49
C VAL A 362 -0.70 33.16 1.21
#